data_AF-A0A0C3BBU9-F1
#
_entry.id   AF-A0A0C3BBU9-F1
#
_cell.length_a   1.000
_cell.length_b   1.000
_cell.length_c   1.000
_cell.angle_alpha   90.00
_cell.angle_beta   90.00
_cell.angle_gamma   90.00
#
_symmetry.space_group_name_H-M   'P 1'
#
loop_
_entity.id
_entity.type
_entity.pdbx_description
1 polymer ?
#
loop_
_entity_poly.entity_id
_entity_poly.type
_entity_poly.pdbx_seq_one_letter_code
_entity_poly.pdbx_strand_id
1 'polypeptide(L)'
;MQPGDCAVECPACPHPERNLPEGWEDVPEYIRWLYILIITIDANFRLKLKEKGILNDPALRDGWAHWTRSQPYGAYIAKYGHQVEPNLCDSELKAVNHS
;
A
#
# COMPACT_ATOMS: atom_id res chain seq x y z
N MET A 1 6.85 16.92 -12.21
CA MET A 1 6.62 15.56 -11.69
C MET A 1 5.37 15.02 -12.34
N GLN A 2 5.53 13.89 -13.01
CA GLN A 2 4.53 13.05 -13.65
C GLN A 2 3.68 12.31 -12.59
N PRO A 3 2.49 11.79 -12.95
CA PRO A 3 1.75 10.86 -12.10
C PRO A 3 2.59 9.65 -11.71
N GLY A 4 2.46 9.20 -10.46
CA GLY A 4 3.29 8.10 -9.95
C GLY A 4 4.69 8.51 -9.50
N ASP A 5 5.10 9.76 -9.76
CA ASP A 5 6.35 10.28 -9.23
C ASP A 5 6.25 10.52 -7.72
N CYS A 6 7.41 10.60 -7.05
CA CYS A 6 7.55 10.87 -5.62
C CYS A 6 7.22 9.70 -4.68
N ALA A 7 7.14 8.47 -5.20
CA ALA A 7 7.33 7.31 -4.35
C ALA A 7 8.78 7.29 -3.84
N VAL A 8 8.97 7.05 -2.54
CA VAL A 8 10.29 6.92 -1.94
C VAL A 8 10.52 5.48 -1.55
N GLU A 9 11.76 5.04 -1.64
CA GLU A 9 12.14 3.73 -1.12
C GLU A 9 11.90 3.67 0.39
N CYS A 10 11.39 2.55 0.88
CA CYS A 10 11.10 2.38 2.29
C CYS A 10 12.39 2.52 3.11
N PRO A 11 12.52 3.49 4.03
CA PRO A 11 13.75 3.70 4.78
C PRO A 11 14.06 2.55 5.77
N ALA A 12 13.06 1.75 6.11
CA ALA A 12 13.20 0.59 6.98
C ALA A 12 13.61 -0.69 6.25
N CYS A 13 13.47 -0.74 4.92
CA CYS A 13 13.96 -1.88 4.14
C CYS A 13 15.50 -1.91 4.14
N PRO A 14 16.13 -3.09 4.12
CA PRO A 14 17.58 -3.19 3.99
C PRO A 14 18.02 -2.72 2.61
N HIS A 15 18.96 -1.78 2.58
CA HIS A 15 19.53 -1.16 1.40
C HIS A 15 21.05 -1.22 1.46
N PRO A 16 21.70 -1.98 0.55
CA PRO A 16 23.16 -1.95 0.39
C PRO A 16 23.66 -0.52 0.20
N GLU A 17 24.84 -0.21 0.76
CA GLU A 17 25.48 1.11 0.69
C GLU A 17 24.70 2.30 1.30
N ARG A 18 23.55 2.06 1.96
CA ARG A 18 22.71 3.13 2.54
C ARG A 18 22.44 2.95 4.02
N ASN A 19 21.91 1.79 4.43
CA ASN A 19 21.55 1.52 5.82
C ASN A 19 21.98 0.14 6.32
N LEU A 20 22.67 -0.65 5.48
CA LEU A 20 23.35 -1.87 5.90
C LEU A 20 24.80 -1.56 6.31
N PRO A 21 25.35 -2.27 7.32
CA PRO A 21 26.75 -2.12 7.71
C PRO A 21 27.68 -2.71 6.65
N GLU A 22 28.92 -2.22 6.59
CA GLU A 22 29.96 -2.80 5.74
C GLU A 22 30.21 -4.28 6.09
N GLY A 23 30.40 -5.14 5.08
CA GLY A 23 30.61 -6.58 5.27
C GLY A 23 29.35 -7.37 5.66
N TRP A 24 28.15 -6.78 5.55
CA TRP A 24 26.89 -7.48 5.82
C TRP A 24 26.69 -8.76 4.98
N GLU A 25 27.33 -8.86 3.81
CA GLU A 25 27.27 -10.01 2.90
C GLU A 25 28.08 -11.21 3.42
N ASP A 26 29.18 -10.95 4.13
CA ASP A 26 30.16 -11.94 4.57
C ASP A 26 29.85 -12.50 5.98
N VAL A 27 28.74 -12.07 6.58
CA VAL A 27 28.38 -12.52 7.93
C VAL A 27 28.10 -14.03 7.97
N PRO A 28 28.40 -14.70 9.11
CA PRO A 28 28.04 -16.10 9.30
C PRO A 28 26.55 -16.37 9.04
N GLU A 29 26.26 -17.55 8.48
CA GLU A 29 24.91 -17.94 8.07
C GLU A 29 23.86 -17.80 9.20
N TYR A 30 24.24 -18.12 10.44
CA TYR A 30 23.34 -18.06 11.60
C TYR A 30 22.91 -16.63 12.00
N ILE A 31 23.53 -15.57 11.46
CA ILE A 31 23.12 -14.17 11.69
C ILE A 31 22.69 -13.44 10.43
N ARG A 32 22.76 -14.06 9.25
CA ARG A 32 22.38 -13.42 7.98
C ARG A 32 20.93 -12.95 7.94
N TRP A 33 20.06 -13.58 8.74
CA TRP A 33 18.65 -13.21 8.90
C TRP A 33 18.43 -11.77 9.39
N LEU A 34 19.42 -11.14 10.03
CA LEU A 34 19.34 -9.75 10.49
C LEU A 34 19.23 -8.73 9.34
N TYR A 35 19.65 -9.11 8.13
CA TYR A 35 19.75 -8.20 6.97
C TYR A 35 18.79 -8.56 5.82
N ILE A 36 17.84 -9.47 6.05
CA ILE A 36 16.93 -9.92 5.00
C ILE A 36 15.81 -8.91 4.74
N LEU A 37 15.42 -8.77 3.47
CA LEU A 37 14.21 -8.05 3.09
C LEU A 37 13.00 -8.97 3.32
N ILE A 38 12.17 -8.64 4.31
CA ILE A 38 10.88 -9.29 4.52
C ILE A 38 9.82 -8.53 3.74
N ILE A 39 9.30 -9.14 2.68
CA ILE A 39 8.18 -8.58 1.90
C ILE A 39 6.89 -9.22 2.39
N THR A 40 6.08 -8.45 3.10
CA THR A 40 4.70 -8.83 3.43
C THR A 40 3.76 -8.16 2.45
N ILE A 41 3.04 -8.95 1.66
CA ILE A 41 1.98 -8.45 0.78
C ILE A 41 0.66 -8.74 1.47
N ASP A 42 0.19 -7.78 2.27
CA ASP A 42 -1.18 -7.82 2.77
C ASP A 42 -2.10 -7.20 1.71
N ALA A 43 -2.94 -8.02 1.07
CA ALA A 43 -3.94 -7.53 0.13
C ALA A 43 -5.24 -7.07 0.83
N ASN A 44 -5.30 -7.09 2.16
CA ASN A 44 -6.50 -6.75 2.93
C ASN A 44 -6.57 -5.29 3.37
N PHE A 45 -5.95 -4.37 2.62
CA PHE A 45 -6.09 -2.95 2.92
C PHE A 45 -7.48 -2.45 2.54
N ARG A 46 -8.37 -2.35 3.54
CA ARG A 46 -9.59 -1.55 3.44
C ARG A 46 -9.34 -0.18 4.04
N LEU A 47 -8.81 0.74 3.24
CA LEU A 47 -8.75 2.14 3.63
C LEU A 47 -10.15 2.76 3.47
N LYS A 48 -10.92 2.80 4.54
CA LYS A 48 -12.19 3.53 4.60
C LYS A 48 -12.01 4.82 5.38
N LEU A 49 -12.03 5.95 4.68
CA LEU A 49 -12.17 7.25 5.31
C LEU A 49 -13.63 7.68 5.23
N LYS A 50 -14.19 8.17 6.34
CA LYS A 50 -15.50 8.86 6.30
C LYS A 50 -15.35 10.11 5.45
N GLU A 51 -16.35 10.40 4.61
CA GLU A 51 -16.42 11.67 3.89
C GLU A 51 -16.49 12.81 4.92
N LYS A 52 -15.48 13.69 4.89
CA LYS A 52 -15.34 14.78 5.88
C LYS A 52 -15.76 16.15 5.34
N GLY A 53 -16.30 16.23 4.12
CA GLY A 53 -16.76 17.49 3.52
C GLY A 53 -15.68 18.58 3.51
N ILE A 54 -14.41 18.21 3.32
CA ILE A 54 -13.30 19.16 3.46
C ILE A 54 -13.23 20.01 2.19
N LEU A 55 -13.81 21.20 2.23
CA LEU A 55 -13.88 22.13 1.09
C LEU A 55 -12.57 22.90 0.86
N ASN A 56 -11.77 23.10 1.90
CA ASN A 56 -10.59 23.97 1.89
C ASN A 56 -9.27 23.22 2.13
N ASP A 57 -9.22 21.92 1.85
CA ASP A 57 -8.00 21.10 1.96
C ASP A 57 -7.60 20.58 0.58
N PRO A 58 -6.98 21.43 -0.26
CA PRO A 58 -6.46 20.99 -1.54
C PRO A 58 -5.36 19.97 -1.30
N ALA A 59 -5.41 18.85 -2.02
CA ALA A 59 -4.35 17.85 -1.97
C ALA A 59 -3.00 18.52 -2.24
N LEU A 60 -2.01 18.28 -1.35
CA LEU A 60 -0.66 18.83 -1.49
C LEU A 60 -0.11 18.55 -2.90
N ARG A 61 -0.36 17.35 -3.42
CA ARG A 61 -0.32 17.04 -4.85
C ARG A 61 -1.24 15.87 -5.20
N ASP A 62 -1.92 15.99 -6.33
CA ASP A 62 -2.87 14.99 -6.84
C ASP A 62 -2.18 13.90 -7.68
N GLY A 63 -2.42 12.62 -7.34
CA GLY A 63 -1.88 11.47 -8.06
C GLY A 63 -0.37 11.22 -7.88
N TRP A 64 0.15 11.53 -6.69
CA TRP A 64 1.55 11.32 -6.32
C TRP A 64 1.80 9.95 -5.70
N ALA A 65 3.07 9.51 -5.71
CA ALA A 65 3.51 8.23 -5.18
C ALA A 65 2.64 7.07 -5.72
N HIS A 66 1.96 6.34 -4.83
CA HIS A 66 1.13 5.18 -5.21
C HIS A 66 -0.34 5.54 -5.45
N TRP A 67 -0.70 6.82 -5.49
CA TRP A 67 -2.09 7.27 -5.58
C TRP A 67 -2.51 7.61 -7.01
N THR A 68 -3.75 7.29 -7.36
CA THR A 68 -4.40 7.76 -8.59
C THR A 68 -4.84 9.21 -8.46
N ARG A 69 -4.89 9.95 -9.57
CA ARG A 69 -5.46 11.30 -9.58
C ARG A 69 -6.94 11.28 -9.17
N SER A 70 -7.35 12.31 -8.44
CA SER A 70 -8.65 12.39 -7.78
C SER A 70 -9.81 12.47 -8.77
N GLN A 71 -9.72 13.31 -9.81
CA GLN A 71 -10.78 13.43 -10.83
C GLN A 71 -11.07 12.13 -11.59
N PRO A 72 -10.09 11.46 -12.23
CA PRO A 72 -10.36 10.23 -12.97
C PRO A 72 -10.80 9.09 -12.05
N TYR A 73 -10.28 9.03 -10.82
CA TYR A 73 -10.74 8.06 -9.83
C TYR A 73 -12.20 8.33 -9.41
N GLY A 74 -12.56 9.59 -9.14
CA GLY A 74 -13.95 9.97 -8.85
C GLY A 74 -14.91 9.62 -9.99
N ALA A 75 -14.52 9.86 -11.24
CA ALA A 75 -15.30 9.46 -12.41
C ALA A 75 -15.46 7.93 -12.53
N TYR A 76 -14.41 7.16 -12.20
CA TYR A 76 -14.47 5.70 -12.15
C TYR A 76 -15.45 5.22 -11.08
N ILE A 77 -15.38 5.77 -9.86
CA ILE A 77 -16.29 5.42 -8.78
C ILE A 77 -17.73 5.82 -9.09
N ALA A 78 -17.97 6.99 -9.69
CA ALA A 78 -19.31 7.38 -10.12
C ALA A 78 -19.89 6.42 -11.16
N LYS A 79 -19.05 5.88 -12.06
CA LYS A 79 -19.46 4.96 -13.11
C LYS A 79 -19.69 3.52 -12.60
N TYR A 80 -18.87 3.04 -11.67
CA TYR A 80 -18.81 1.61 -11.30
C TYR A 80 -19.03 1.32 -9.81
N GLY A 81 -19.02 2.32 -8.93
CA GLY A 81 -19.03 2.13 -7.47
C GLY A 81 -20.32 1.52 -6.90
N HIS A 82 -21.40 1.47 -7.69
CA HIS A 82 -22.65 0.81 -7.34
C HIS A 82 -22.76 -0.63 -7.85
N GLN A 83 -21.75 -1.14 -8.54
CA GLN A 83 -21.74 -2.53 -8.98
C GLN A 83 -21.69 -3.44 -7.75
N VAL A 84 -22.62 -4.40 -7.72
CA VAL A 84 -22.60 -5.45 -6.72
C VAL A 84 -21.50 -6.42 -7.11
N GLU A 85 -20.40 -6.43 -6.34
CA GLU A 85 -19.38 -7.45 -6.51
C GLU A 85 -19.97 -8.81 -6.14
N PRO A 86 -19.98 -9.79 -7.06
CA PRO A 86 -20.39 -11.14 -6.73
C PRO A 86 -19.43 -11.69 -5.67
N ASN A 87 -19.97 -12.24 -4.59
CA ASN A 87 -19.15 -12.94 -3.61
C ASN A 87 -18.71 -14.27 -4.23
N LEU A 88 -17.55 -14.24 -4.89
CA LEU A 88 -16.91 -15.41 -5.49
C LEU A 88 -16.13 -16.24 -4.45
N CYS A 89 -16.15 -15.84 -3.19
CA CYS A 89 -15.44 -16.52 -2.13
C CYS A 89 -16.35 -17.59 -1.50
N ASP A 90 -16.22 -18.83 -1.98
CA ASP A 90 -16.80 -20.03 -1.36
C ASP A 90 -16.03 -20.46 -0.09
N SER A 91 -15.26 -19.55 0.54
CA SER A 91 -14.43 -19.95 1.68
C SER A 91 -15.31 -20.31 2.87
N GLU A 92 -15.28 -21.59 3.27
CA GLU A 92 -15.81 -22.05 4.57
C GLU A 92 -15.08 -21.43 5.77
N LEU A 93 -14.04 -20.62 5.52
CA LEU A 93 -13.25 -19.91 6.51
C LEU A 93 -13.96 -18.60 6.95
N LYS A 94 -15.05 -18.74 7.71
CA LYS A 94 -15.73 -17.60 8.36
C LYS A 94 -14.97 -17.16 9.60
N ALA A 95 -14.15 -16.12 9.49
CA ALA A 95 -13.42 -15.55 10.63
C ALA A 95 -14.32 -14.82 11.64
N VAL A 96 -15.50 -14.33 11.21
CA VAL A 96 -16.50 -13.71 12.09
C VAL A 96 -17.89 -14.12 11.64
N ASN A 97 -18.59 -14.90 12.48
CA ASN A 97 -20.02 -15.13 12.32
C ASN A 97 -20.77 -13.96 12.95
N HIS A 98 -21.28 -13.06 12.12
CA HIS A 98 -22.29 -12.10 12.58
C HIS A 98 -23.62 -12.84 12.67
N SER A 99 -24.08 -13.06 13.90
CA SER A 99 -25.46 -13.40 14.26
C SER A 99 -26.41 -12.28 13.86
#